data_AF-A0A540KNN4-F1
#
_entry.id   AF-A0A540KNN4-F1
#
_cell.length_a   1.000
_cell.length_b   1.000
_cell.length_c   1.000
_cell.angle_alpha   90.00
_cell.angle_beta   90.00
_cell.angle_gamma   90.00
#
_symmetry.space_group_name_H-M   'P 1'
#
loop_
_entity.id
_entity.type
_entity.pdbx_description
1 polymer ?
#
loop_
_entity_poly.entity_id
_entity_poly.type
_entity_poly.pdbx_seq_one_letter_code
_entity_poly.pdbx_strand_id
1 'polypeptide(L)'
;MDSTHHSNSFLRDDQTASQQLHYTILKQADISQRQLHEITEVCSTLCVSRAAAIILLRHCNWNTSKLFDKWFEEEDEVKKRLGLFKKTKTSPLVRTSSSDVCSFTCEICFETFVGGDRGISSNFCSHFYCGGCWGGYVSKSINNDGLGCLSLKCPHPSCGAAVGEDMIFLLADIDSDKGLVHSASDPSKKTKDVTT
;
A
#
# COMPACT_ATOMS: atom_id res chain seq x y z
N MET A 1 44.42 42.32 -63.19
CA MET A 1 43.21 43.14 -62.98
C MET A 1 42.02 42.25 -63.26
N ASP A 2 41.01 42.36 -62.41
CA ASP A 2 39.65 41.82 -62.53
C ASP A 2 39.41 40.36 -62.11
N SER A 3 38.86 40.18 -60.90
CA SER A 3 37.44 39.82 -60.73
C SER A 3 37.19 39.32 -59.30
N THR A 4 36.49 40.16 -58.54
CA THR A 4 35.88 39.85 -57.24
C THR A 4 34.57 39.10 -57.47
N HIS A 5 34.29 38.00 -56.77
CA HIS A 5 32.90 37.64 -56.43
C HIS A 5 32.81 36.72 -55.20
N HIS A 6 32.19 37.29 -54.16
CA HIS A 6 31.12 36.69 -53.33
C HIS A 6 31.40 35.38 -52.58
N SER A 7 31.38 35.45 -51.24
CA SER A 7 30.10 35.24 -50.52
C SER A 7 30.27 35.29 -48.99
N ASN A 8 29.55 36.26 -48.39
CA ASN A 8 28.83 36.23 -47.13
C ASN A 8 29.40 35.51 -45.90
N SER A 9 29.79 36.36 -44.95
CA SER A 9 29.30 36.37 -43.57
C SER A 9 28.12 35.44 -43.28
N PHE A 10 28.30 34.51 -42.35
CA PHE A 10 27.29 34.15 -41.33
C PHE A 10 28.02 33.38 -40.21
N LEU A 11 28.84 34.09 -39.42
CA LEU A 11 29.15 33.63 -38.07
C LEU A 11 27.89 33.89 -37.25
N ARG A 12 27.03 32.87 -37.20
CA ARG A 12 25.84 32.84 -36.37
C ARG A 12 26.35 32.55 -34.95
N ASP A 13 26.33 33.57 -34.10
CA ASP A 13 26.54 33.42 -32.66
C ASP A 13 25.53 32.40 -32.14
N ASP A 14 26.00 31.19 -31.87
CA ASP A 14 25.25 30.16 -31.17
C ASP A 14 25.25 30.49 -29.68
N GLN A 15 24.52 31.55 -29.33
CA GLN A 15 24.19 31.86 -27.95
C GLN A 15 23.10 30.87 -27.50
N THR A 16 23.50 29.63 -27.22
CA THR A 16 22.69 28.70 -26.44
C THR A 16 22.59 29.30 -25.03
N ALA A 17 21.52 30.05 -24.80
CA ALA A 17 21.14 30.52 -23.48
C ALA A 17 20.89 29.29 -22.59
N SER A 18 21.91 28.90 -21.82
CA SER A 18 21.80 27.92 -20.75
C SER A 18 20.80 28.45 -19.73
N GLN A 19 19.54 28.04 -19.83
CA GLN A 19 18.55 28.30 -18.80
C GLN A 19 19.04 27.62 -17.52
N GLN A 20 19.39 28.42 -16.51
CA GLN A 20 19.78 27.87 -15.22
C GLN A 20 18.60 27.11 -14.60
N LEU A 21 18.68 25.79 -14.61
CA LEU A 21 17.69 24.93 -13.98
C LEU A 21 17.87 25.00 -12.46
N HIS A 22 16.92 25.65 -11.77
CA HIS A 22 16.86 25.64 -10.31
C HIS A 22 16.21 24.32 -9.84
N TYR A 23 16.97 23.48 -9.16
CA TYR A 23 16.47 22.26 -8.55
C TYR A 23 16.84 22.20 -7.06
N THR A 24 16.08 21.43 -6.30
CA THR A 24 16.35 21.16 -4.88
C THR A 24 16.28 19.67 -4.65
N ILE A 25 17.33 19.10 -4.05
CA ILE A 25 17.36 17.69 -3.66
C ILE A 25 16.69 17.56 -2.30
N LEU A 26 15.66 16.73 -2.22
CA LEU A 26 14.95 16.43 -0.98
C LEU A 26 15.37 15.07 -0.45
N LYS A 27 15.49 14.96 0.87
CA LYS A 27 15.68 13.67 1.54
C LYS A 27 14.33 12.96 1.67
N GLN A 28 14.39 11.64 1.89
CA GLN A 28 13.17 10.86 2.17
C GLN A 28 12.36 11.44 3.34
N ALA A 29 13.04 11.90 4.40
CA ALA A 29 12.36 12.52 5.55
C ALA A 29 11.58 13.78 5.16
N ASP A 30 12.13 14.62 4.29
CA ASP A 30 11.47 15.85 3.81
C ASP A 30 10.20 15.50 3.00
N ILE A 31 10.28 14.45 2.17
CA ILE A 31 9.14 13.96 1.39
C ILE A 31 8.08 13.37 2.32
N SER A 32 8.47 12.51 3.26
CA SER A 32 7.56 11.91 4.23
C SER A 32 6.85 12.95 5.08
N GLN A 33 7.55 14.02 5.49
CA GLN A 33 6.95 15.12 6.24
C GLN A 33 5.90 15.87 5.42
N ARG A 34 6.19 16.16 4.15
CA ARG A 34 5.20 16.79 3.24
C ARG A 34 3.98 15.89 3.06
N GLN A 35 4.19 14.59 2.82
CA GLN A 35 3.08 13.63 2.71
C GLN A 35 2.25 13.59 3.99
N LEU A 36 2.89 13.56 5.17
CA LEU A 36 2.19 13.53 6.44
C LEU A 36 1.34 14.78 6.66
N HIS A 37 1.84 15.96 6.25
CA HIS A 37 1.08 17.21 6.34
C HIS A 37 -0.22 17.13 5.54
N GLU A 38 -0.13 16.79 4.25
CA GLU A 38 -1.30 16.65 3.36
C GLU A 38 -2.28 15.59 3.87
N ILE A 39 -1.78 14.43 4.33
CA ILE A 39 -2.62 13.38 4.89
C ILE A 39 -3.37 13.87 6.13
N THR A 40 -2.69 14.61 7.01
CA THR A 40 -3.27 15.14 8.25
C THR A 40 -4.37 16.16 7.94
N GLU A 41 -4.12 17.07 7.00
CA GLU A 41 -5.10 18.06 6.55
C GLU A 41 -6.36 17.39 5.97
N VAL A 42 -6.19 16.40 5.11
CA VAL A 42 -7.33 15.64 4.54
C VAL A 42 -8.08 14.88 5.63
N CYS A 43 -7.37 14.24 6.58
CA CYS A 43 -8.01 13.55 7.70
C CYS A 43 -8.88 14.51 8.53
N SER A 44 -8.35 15.68 8.90
CA SER A 44 -9.08 16.64 9.72
C SER A 44 -10.25 17.28 8.98
N THR A 45 -10.05 17.62 7.70
CA THR A 45 -11.05 18.35 6.91
C THR A 45 -12.22 17.44 6.52
N LEU A 46 -11.93 16.21 6.08
CA LEU A 46 -12.95 15.26 5.61
C LEU A 46 -13.46 14.31 6.70
N CYS A 47 -12.88 14.36 7.90
CA CYS A 47 -13.19 13.45 9.01
C CYS A 47 -13.11 11.96 8.62
N VAL A 48 -12.08 11.61 7.83
CA VAL A 48 -11.83 10.25 7.34
C VAL A 48 -10.63 9.61 8.05
N SER A 49 -10.53 8.29 8.01
CA SER A 49 -9.35 7.59 8.52
C SER A 49 -8.11 7.91 7.68
N ARG A 50 -6.92 7.77 8.29
CA ARG A 50 -5.64 7.93 7.60
C ARG A 50 -5.53 7.07 6.33
N ALA A 51 -5.93 5.80 6.42
CA ALA A 51 -5.97 4.91 5.27
C ALA A 51 -6.86 5.43 4.14
N ALA A 52 -8.06 5.93 4.46
CA ALA A 52 -8.98 6.51 3.49
C ALA A 52 -8.41 7.81 2.87
N ALA A 53 -7.81 8.68 3.69
CA ALA A 53 -7.17 9.92 3.21
C ALA A 53 -6.07 9.63 2.17
N ILE A 54 -5.23 8.62 2.39
CA ILE A 54 -4.16 8.26 1.46
C ILE A 54 -4.72 7.72 0.14
N ILE A 55 -5.77 6.91 0.18
CA ILE A 55 -6.44 6.40 -1.02
C ILE A 55 -7.04 7.58 -1.82
N LEU A 56 -7.67 8.54 -1.13
CA LEU A 56 -8.24 9.74 -1.72
C LEU A 56 -7.17 10.64 -2.38
N LEU A 57 -6.08 10.89 -1.67
CA LEU A 57 -4.94 11.66 -2.18
C LEU A 57 -4.35 11.01 -3.42
N ARG A 58 -4.16 9.69 -3.42
CA ARG A 58 -3.70 8.96 -4.61
C ARG A 58 -4.66 9.09 -5.79
N HIS A 59 -5.97 8.98 -5.56
CA HIS A 59 -6.98 9.12 -6.61
C HIS A 59 -6.96 10.51 -7.27
N CYS A 60 -6.62 11.55 -6.50
CA CYS A 60 -6.52 12.92 -6.99
C CYS A 60 -5.08 13.34 -7.33
N ASN A 61 -4.15 12.39 -7.47
CA ASN A 61 -2.74 12.64 -7.77
C ASN A 61 -2.09 13.65 -6.81
N TRP A 62 -2.45 13.60 -5.52
CA TRP A 62 -2.00 14.52 -4.47
C TRP A 62 -2.37 15.98 -4.69
N ASN A 63 -3.43 16.26 -5.46
CA ASN A 63 -4.03 17.58 -5.57
C ASN A 63 -5.20 17.71 -4.58
N THR A 64 -4.94 18.37 -3.45
CA THR A 64 -5.91 18.55 -2.35
C THR A 64 -7.09 19.42 -2.73
N SER A 65 -6.89 20.51 -3.49
CA SER A 65 -7.98 21.35 -3.97
C SER A 65 -8.99 20.54 -4.80
N LYS A 66 -8.49 19.78 -5.79
CA LYS A 66 -9.31 18.90 -6.63
C LYS A 66 -10.00 17.79 -5.82
N LEU A 67 -9.33 17.29 -4.78
CA LEU A 67 -9.91 16.30 -3.88
C LEU A 67 -11.11 16.89 -3.13
N PHE A 68 -10.95 18.07 -2.53
CA PHE A 68 -12.01 18.71 -1.77
C PHE A 68 -13.20 19.06 -2.65
N ASP A 69 -12.97 19.66 -3.82
CA ASP A 69 -14.04 20.01 -4.77
C ASP A 69 -14.88 18.77 -5.12
N LYS A 70 -14.22 17.67 -5.50
CA LYS A 70 -14.90 16.42 -5.86
C LYS A 70 -15.59 15.74 -4.68
N TRP A 71 -14.96 15.75 -3.51
CA TRP A 71 -15.51 15.09 -2.33
C TRP A 71 -16.80 15.77 -1.87
N PHE A 72 -16.82 17.11 -1.85
CA PHE A 72 -18.00 17.86 -1.42
C PHE A 72 -19.13 17.86 -2.46
N GLU A 73 -18.84 17.56 -3.72
CA GLU A 73 -19.85 17.40 -4.78
C GLU A 73 -20.46 15.99 -4.80
N GLU A 74 -19.64 14.92 -4.73
CA GLU A 74 -20.06 13.53 -4.98
C GLU A 74 -19.52 12.51 -3.96
N GLU A 75 -19.60 12.81 -2.65
CA GLU A 75 -19.00 12.01 -1.58
C GLU A 75 -19.29 10.49 -1.68
N ASP A 76 -20.56 10.11 -1.83
CA ASP A 76 -20.98 8.71 -1.82
C ASP A 76 -20.46 7.94 -3.05
N GLU A 77 -20.44 8.57 -4.22
CA GLU A 77 -19.92 7.96 -5.45
C GLU A 77 -18.40 7.83 -5.41
N VAL A 78 -17.70 8.81 -4.83
CA VAL A 78 -16.26 8.74 -4.57
C VAL A 78 -15.96 7.58 -3.63
N LYS A 79 -16.69 7.45 -2.52
CA LYS A 79 -16.51 6.33 -1.58
C LYS A 79 -16.75 4.98 -2.24
N LYS A 80 -17.83 4.85 -3.00
CA LYS A 80 -18.19 3.60 -3.69
C LYS A 80 -17.14 3.18 -4.71
N ARG A 81 -16.71 4.12 -5.56
CA ARG A 81 -15.67 3.89 -6.59
C ARG A 81 -14.35 3.48 -5.97
N LEU A 82 -13.96 4.15 -4.88
CA LEU A 82 -12.70 3.87 -4.20
C LEU A 82 -12.77 2.67 -3.27
N GLY A 83 -13.96 2.13 -3.00
CA GLY A 83 -14.13 0.98 -2.11
C GLY A 83 -13.97 1.35 -0.64
N LEU A 84 -14.28 2.60 -0.27
CA LEU A 84 -14.23 3.12 1.09
C LEU A 84 -15.55 2.85 1.81
N PHE A 85 -15.93 1.57 1.90
CA PHE A 85 -17.19 1.18 2.52
C PHE A 85 -17.09 1.22 4.04
N LYS A 86 -18.22 1.53 4.70
CA LYS A 86 -18.31 1.38 6.16
C LYS A 86 -18.31 -0.10 6.50
N LYS A 87 -17.33 -0.53 7.30
CA LYS A 87 -17.29 -1.90 7.83
C LYS A 87 -18.49 -2.12 8.74
N THR A 88 -19.32 -3.10 8.39
CA THR A 88 -20.39 -3.56 9.28
C THR A 88 -19.76 -4.36 10.42
N LYS A 89 -20.36 -4.32 11.62
CA LYS A 89 -19.89 -5.07 12.80
C LYS A 89 -20.19 -6.57 12.70
N THR A 90 -20.07 -7.16 11.52
CA THR A 90 -20.24 -8.60 11.33
C THR A 90 -18.97 -9.30 11.80
N SER A 91 -19.07 -10.02 12.92
CA SER A 91 -18.02 -10.94 13.37
C SER A 91 -18.17 -12.24 12.56
N PRO A 92 -17.16 -12.65 11.77
CA PRO A 92 -17.15 -13.96 11.12
C PRO A 92 -16.72 -15.08 12.08
N LEU A 93 -16.36 -14.72 13.30
CA LEU A 93 -15.91 -15.69 14.30
C LEU A 93 -17.09 -16.54 14.73
N VAL A 94 -17.00 -17.83 14.45
CA VAL A 94 -17.92 -18.81 15.03
C VAL A 94 -17.49 -19.01 16.48
N ARG A 95 -18.39 -18.67 17.42
CA ARG A 95 -18.23 -19.02 18.83
C ARG A 95 -18.80 -20.42 19.03
N THR A 96 -17.95 -21.37 19.39
CA THR A 96 -18.44 -22.69 19.82
C THR A 96 -18.93 -22.58 21.26
N SER A 97 -20.11 -23.14 21.54
CA SER A 97 -20.86 -22.93 22.80
C SER A 97 -20.27 -23.63 24.03
N SER A 98 -19.06 -24.20 23.94
CA SER A 98 -18.44 -25.00 25.01
C SER A 98 -17.04 -24.51 25.43
N SER A 99 -16.47 -23.52 24.75
CA SER A 99 -15.22 -22.86 25.12
C SER A 99 -15.10 -21.55 24.34
N ASP A 100 -14.50 -20.50 24.91
CA ASP A 100 -14.31 -19.18 24.26
C ASP A 100 -13.31 -19.22 23.07
N VAL A 101 -13.18 -20.36 22.41
CA VAL A 101 -12.34 -20.57 21.24
C VAL A 101 -13.11 -20.11 20.01
N CYS A 102 -12.67 -18.97 19.46
CA CYS A 102 -13.09 -18.51 18.15
C CYS A 102 -12.34 -19.27 17.05
N SER A 103 -13.04 -19.65 15.99
CA SER A 103 -12.45 -20.22 14.77
C SER A 103 -12.93 -19.50 13.52
N PHE A 104 -12.12 -19.57 12.45
CA PHE A 104 -12.52 -19.14 11.11
C PHE A 104 -11.86 -20.05 10.05
N THR A 105 -12.48 -20.18 8.89
CA THR A 105 -11.93 -20.91 7.74
C THR A 105 -11.54 -19.91 6.67
N CYS A 106 -10.29 -19.99 6.17
CA CYS A 106 -9.81 -19.13 5.10
C CYS A 106 -10.31 -19.64 3.75
N GLU A 107 -11.02 -18.82 2.98
CA GLU A 107 -11.60 -19.24 1.68
C GLU A 107 -10.57 -19.33 0.53
N ILE A 108 -9.30 -18.96 0.78
CA ILE A 108 -8.23 -19.06 -0.24
C ILE A 108 -7.46 -20.38 -0.09
N CYS A 109 -7.00 -20.72 1.12
CA CYS A 109 -6.28 -21.96 1.38
C CYS A 109 -7.15 -23.10 1.94
N PHE A 110 -8.40 -22.82 2.32
CA PHE A 110 -9.35 -23.75 2.93
C PHE A 110 -8.92 -24.31 4.30
N GLU A 111 -7.88 -23.74 4.92
CA GLU A 111 -7.46 -24.10 6.28
C GLU A 111 -8.35 -23.44 7.33
N THR A 112 -8.58 -24.16 8.44
CA THR A 112 -9.33 -23.67 9.60
C THR A 112 -8.37 -23.28 10.71
N PHE A 113 -8.51 -22.04 11.18
CA PHE A 113 -7.69 -21.46 12.23
C PHE A 113 -8.51 -21.40 13.52
N VAL A 114 -7.90 -21.79 14.64
CA VAL A 114 -8.52 -21.85 15.97
C VAL A 114 -7.66 -21.10 16.97
N GLY A 115 -8.29 -20.39 17.91
CA GLY A 115 -7.59 -19.86 19.09
C GLY A 115 -6.52 -18.79 18.81
N GLY A 116 -6.90 -17.51 18.90
CA GLY A 116 -5.96 -16.39 18.83
C GLY A 116 -5.49 -16.01 17.43
N ASP A 117 -5.40 -16.97 16.50
CA ASP A 117 -5.14 -16.73 15.08
C ASP A 117 -6.37 -16.10 14.42
N ARG A 118 -6.42 -14.77 14.45
CA ARG A 118 -7.53 -14.00 13.90
C ARG A 118 -7.32 -13.80 12.40
N GLY A 119 -8.34 -14.16 11.63
CA GLY A 119 -8.41 -13.76 10.23
C GLY A 119 -8.24 -12.25 10.10
N ILE A 120 -7.56 -11.84 9.04
CA ILE A 120 -7.31 -10.43 8.73
C ILE A 120 -8.34 -10.01 7.70
N SER A 121 -8.92 -8.83 7.87
CA SER A 121 -9.85 -8.22 6.93
C SER A 121 -9.49 -6.75 6.71
N SER A 122 -9.77 -6.24 5.52
CA SER A 122 -9.67 -4.81 5.25
C SER A 122 -10.59 -4.00 6.18
N ASN A 123 -10.22 -2.75 6.45
CA ASN A 123 -11.05 -1.80 7.19
C ASN A 123 -12.32 -1.36 6.45
N PHE A 124 -12.49 -1.79 5.19
CA PHE A 124 -13.62 -1.44 4.35
C PHE A 124 -14.50 -2.64 3.98
N CYS A 125 -14.28 -3.83 4.53
CA CYS A 125 -15.17 -4.99 4.33
C CYS A 125 -15.07 -6.00 5.48
N SER A 126 -15.87 -7.06 5.42
CA SER A 126 -15.89 -8.16 6.39
C SER A 126 -15.48 -9.50 5.77
N HIS A 127 -14.59 -9.50 4.77
CA HIS A 127 -13.99 -10.72 4.22
C HIS A 127 -12.64 -10.99 4.90
N PHE A 128 -12.48 -12.20 5.44
CA PHE A 128 -11.36 -12.57 6.30
C PHE A 128 -10.51 -13.64 5.63
N TYR A 129 -9.20 -13.45 5.66
CA TYR A 129 -8.24 -14.43 5.17
C TYR A 129 -7.09 -14.56 6.17
N CYS A 130 -6.38 -15.68 6.15
CA CYS A 130 -5.21 -15.85 6.99
C CYS A 130 -4.07 -14.93 6.57
N GLY A 131 -3.13 -14.65 7.49
CA GLY A 131 -1.98 -13.80 7.20
C GLY A 131 -1.10 -14.32 6.06
N GLY A 132 -1.00 -15.64 5.90
CA GLY A 132 -0.25 -16.26 4.80
C GLY A 132 -0.85 -15.95 3.42
N CYS A 133 -2.17 -16.09 3.27
CA CYS A 133 -2.86 -15.77 2.01
C CYS A 133 -2.81 -14.28 1.71
N TRP A 134 -2.97 -13.42 2.71
CA TRP A 134 -2.82 -11.98 2.55
C TRP A 134 -1.40 -11.57 2.17
N GLY A 135 -0.39 -12.10 2.85
CA GLY A 135 1.02 -11.84 2.53
C GLY A 135 1.34 -12.27 1.10
N GLY A 136 0.94 -13.49 0.71
CA GLY A 136 1.12 -13.96 -0.66
C GLY A 136 0.39 -13.09 -1.70
N TYR A 137 -0.81 -12.61 -1.39
CA TYR A 137 -1.58 -11.73 -2.27
C TYR A 137 -0.93 -10.35 -2.44
N VAL A 138 -0.55 -9.70 -1.34
CA VAL A 138 0.12 -8.39 -1.34
C VAL A 138 1.48 -8.49 -2.05
N SER A 139 2.29 -9.50 -1.72
CA SER A 139 3.58 -9.72 -2.35
C SER A 139 3.45 -9.94 -3.86
N LYS A 140 2.47 -10.71 -4.32
CA LYS A 140 2.21 -10.86 -5.76
C LYS A 140 1.83 -9.54 -6.40
N SER A 141 0.98 -8.74 -5.74
CA SER A 141 0.57 -7.45 -6.30
C SER A 141 1.74 -6.47 -6.43
N ILE A 142 2.59 -6.38 -5.41
CA ILE A 142 3.78 -5.52 -5.43
C ILE A 142 4.75 -5.96 -6.55
N ASN A 143 4.98 -7.26 -6.71
CA ASN A 143 5.96 -7.77 -7.66
C ASN A 143 5.45 -7.80 -9.11
N ASN A 144 4.14 -7.98 -9.33
CA ASN A 144 3.61 -8.28 -10.66
C ASN A 144 2.69 -7.19 -11.22
N ASP A 145 2.01 -6.40 -10.39
CA ASP A 145 0.98 -5.45 -10.85
C ASP A 145 1.53 -4.04 -11.11
N GLY A 146 2.82 -3.80 -10.84
CA GLY A 146 3.44 -2.49 -10.96
C GLY A 146 2.70 -1.43 -10.14
N LEU A 147 2.24 -0.35 -10.80
CA LEU A 147 1.47 0.70 -10.13
C LEU A 147 0.09 0.22 -9.62
N GLY A 148 -0.41 -0.92 -10.10
CA GLY A 148 -1.69 -1.49 -9.67
C GLY A 148 -1.73 -1.84 -8.18
N CYS A 149 -0.58 -2.13 -7.57
CA CYS A 149 -0.49 -2.38 -6.13
C CYS A 149 -0.93 -1.18 -5.27
N LEU A 150 -0.88 0.04 -5.82
CA LEU A 150 -1.32 1.25 -5.12
C LEU A 150 -2.84 1.36 -4.99
N SER A 151 -3.59 0.59 -5.77
CA SER A 151 -5.05 0.50 -5.77
C SER A 151 -5.56 -0.91 -5.42
N LEU A 152 -4.80 -1.64 -4.61
CA LEU A 152 -5.13 -3.00 -4.18
C LEU A 152 -6.52 -3.11 -3.55
N LYS A 153 -7.23 -4.18 -3.89
CA LYS A 153 -8.60 -4.46 -3.44
C LYS A 153 -8.68 -5.74 -2.62
N CYS A 154 -9.81 -5.94 -1.97
CA CYS A 154 -10.13 -7.19 -1.30
C CYS A 154 -9.99 -8.38 -2.27
N PRO A 155 -9.37 -9.51 -1.87
CA PRO A 155 -9.26 -10.72 -2.69
C PRO A 155 -10.59 -11.36 -3.08
N HIS A 156 -11.68 -11.06 -2.36
CA HIS A 156 -12.99 -11.60 -2.68
C HIS A 156 -13.47 -11.08 -4.05
N PRO A 157 -13.81 -11.94 -5.03
CA PRO A 157 -14.12 -11.53 -6.41
C PRO A 157 -15.19 -10.43 -6.56
N SER A 158 -16.24 -10.49 -5.74
CA SER A 158 -17.33 -9.49 -5.76
C SER A 158 -17.14 -8.30 -4.82
N CYS A 159 -15.96 -8.15 -4.20
CA CYS A 159 -15.71 -7.11 -3.20
C CYS A 159 -14.80 -6.01 -3.75
N GLY A 160 -15.34 -4.81 -3.95
CA GLY A 160 -14.57 -3.64 -4.39
C GLY A 160 -13.81 -2.91 -3.28
N ALA A 161 -13.78 -3.44 -2.05
CA ALA A 161 -13.25 -2.76 -0.88
C ALA A 161 -11.75 -2.50 -1.02
N ALA A 162 -11.32 -1.28 -0.66
CA ALA A 162 -9.90 -0.93 -0.73
C ALA A 162 -9.06 -1.69 0.30
N VAL A 163 -7.76 -1.76 0.08
CA VAL A 163 -6.77 -2.15 1.09
C VAL A 163 -5.95 -0.91 1.44
N GLY A 164 -6.00 -0.51 2.71
CA GLY A 164 -5.29 0.66 3.24
C GLY A 164 -3.86 0.33 3.66
N GLU A 165 -3.04 1.37 3.88
CA GLU A 165 -1.65 1.20 4.35
C GLU A 165 -1.57 0.51 5.72
N ASP A 166 -2.57 0.73 6.57
CA ASP A 166 -2.71 0.14 7.90
C ASP A 166 -2.65 -1.38 7.85
N MET A 167 -3.36 -1.96 6.88
CA MET A 167 -3.35 -3.40 6.65
C MET A 167 -2.03 -3.89 6.05
N ILE A 168 -1.40 -3.11 5.18
CA ILE A 168 -0.11 -3.46 4.59
C ILE A 168 0.99 -3.51 5.66
N PHE A 169 1.02 -2.52 6.55
CA PHE A 169 1.96 -2.50 7.67
C PHE A 169 1.72 -3.66 8.64
N LEU A 170 0.46 -3.95 8.98
CA LEU A 170 0.13 -5.12 9.80
C LEU A 170 0.68 -6.42 9.21
N LEU A 171 0.59 -6.60 7.89
CA LEU A 171 1.09 -7.80 7.21
C LEU A 171 2.62 -7.87 7.19
N ALA A 172 3.29 -6.72 7.02
CA ALA A 172 4.75 -6.64 7.08
C ALA A 172 5.30 -6.96 8.48
N ASP A 173 4.60 -6.55 9.53
CA ASP A 173 4.96 -6.86 10.92
C ASP A 173 4.81 -8.37 11.20
N ILE A 174 3.73 -8.99 10.71
CA ILE A 174 3.50 -10.45 10.86
C ILE A 174 4.59 -11.27 10.15
N ASP A 175 5.07 -10.82 8.99
CA ASP A 175 6.14 -11.49 8.26
C ASP A 175 7.48 -11.40 9.01
N SER A 176 7.75 -10.26 9.63
CA SER A 176 8.96 -10.01 10.42
C SER A 176 9.05 -10.91 11.66
N ASP A 177 7.92 -11.18 12.33
CA ASP A 177 7.87 -12.05 13.52
C ASP A 177 8.03 -13.54 13.17
N LYS A 178 7.53 -13.97 12.00
CA LYS A 178 7.68 -15.36 11.53
C LYS A 178 9.13 -15.74 11.20
N GLY A 179 9.98 -14.77 10.87
CA GLY A 179 11.42 -14.96 10.68
C GLY A 179 12.17 -15.35 11.96
N LEU A 180 11.64 -15.03 13.14
CA LEU A 180 12.26 -15.39 14.42
C LEU A 180 11.96 -16.84 14.84
N VAL A 181 10.84 -17.42 14.40
CA VAL A 181 10.43 -18.77 14.82
C VAL A 181 11.06 -19.89 13.98
N HIS A 182 11.47 -19.61 12.73
CA HIS A 182 12.11 -20.62 11.87
C HIS A 182 13.62 -20.81 12.12
N SER A 183 14.23 -19.98 12.97
CA SER A 183 15.65 -20.11 13.34
C SER A 183 15.88 -20.96 14.61
N ALA A 184 14.82 -21.51 15.21
CA ALA A 184 14.88 -22.27 16.46
C ALA A 184 14.58 -23.77 16.34
N SER A 185 14.82 -24.39 15.17
CA SER A 185 14.71 -25.85 15.04
C SER A 185 15.77 -26.43 14.12
N ASP A 186 16.96 -26.67 14.68
CA ASP A 186 17.89 -27.66 14.12
C ASP A 186 18.76 -28.30 15.24
N PRO A 187 18.26 -29.28 16.02
CA PRO A 187 19.07 -30.04 16.96
C PRO A 187 19.48 -31.37 16.33
N SER A 188 20.38 -31.37 15.34
CA SER A 188 21.04 -32.60 14.88
C SER A 188 22.38 -32.38 14.18
N LYS A 189 23.35 -31.84 14.92
CA LYS A 189 24.77 -32.21 14.77
C LYS A 189 25.43 -32.26 16.14
N LYS A 190 25.21 -33.35 16.89
CA LYS A 190 26.11 -33.73 17.99
C LYS A 190 27.14 -34.69 17.41
N THR A 191 28.33 -34.13 17.16
CA THR A 191 29.56 -34.84 16.88
C THR A 191 29.78 -35.92 17.94
N LYS A 192 30.07 -37.15 17.46
CA LYS A 192 30.58 -38.23 18.29
C LYS A 192 32.05 -37.93 18.56
N ASP A 193 32.36 -37.53 19.79
CA ASP A 193 33.74 -37.52 20.26
C ASP A 193 34.17 -38.94 20.60
N VAL A 194 35.30 -39.32 20.00
CA VAL A 194 36.08 -40.53 20.21
C VAL A 194 36.57 -40.58 21.66
N THR A 195 36.53 -41.76 22.27
CA THR A 195 37.30 -42.06 23.48
C THR A 195 37.95 -43.44 23.32
N THR A 196 39.23 -43.47 23.70
CA THR A 196 40.24 -44.54 23.70
C THR A 196 41.03 -44.72 22.42
#